data_AF-A0A9Q6HLT6-F1
#
_entry.id   AF-A0A9Q6HLT6-F1
#
_cell.length_a   1.000
_cell.length_b   1.000
_cell.length_c   1.000
_cell.angle_alpha   90.00
_cell.angle_beta   90.00
_cell.angle_gamma   90.00
#
_symmetry.space_group_name_H-M   'P 1'
#
loop_
_entity.id
_entity.type
_entity.pdbx_description
1 polymer ?
#
loop_
_entity_poly.entity_id
_entity_poly.type
_entity_poly.pdbx_seq_one_letter_code
_entity_poly.pdbx_strand_id
1 'polypeptide(L)'
;MKSHRFSEKESQEKFAQGNLISFVSGKYFILDKNAKIRSIRLNISNILENELIVEKLKLNSLHSGDWILIKSESDENLIVNEAKKIIGEHKYYHYLENVKLYKKALLEKSTQFKNLEAFKNDLLKNGINLKDVNTLKTWITLETIKPKVLFEILAYLNFSDVSKKNIFNAAKEINKNHILAGKLILQKLSENIKNINYNDFLNEMAENKEYILETEDKGTFFIEEIEFIVEKTNEFLKKDMNKLF
;
A
#
# COMPACT_ATOMS: atom_id res chain seq x y z
N MET A 1 40.97 -23.58 16.06
CA MET A 1 40.13 -22.39 16.30
C MET A 1 39.78 -21.75 14.96
N LYS A 2 38.55 -21.93 14.49
CA LYS A 2 38.05 -21.31 13.24
C LYS A 2 37.38 -19.99 13.62
N SER A 3 37.94 -18.87 13.19
CA SER A 3 37.32 -17.55 13.31
C SER A 3 36.15 -17.46 12.33
N HIS A 4 34.93 -17.46 12.86
CA HIS A 4 33.76 -17.09 12.06
C HIS A 4 33.86 -15.60 11.74
N ARG A 5 34.18 -15.29 10.48
CA ARG A 5 33.86 -13.98 9.90
C ARG A 5 32.34 -13.90 9.77
N PHE A 6 31.72 -13.12 10.65
CA PHE A 6 30.36 -12.64 10.43
C PHE A 6 30.34 -11.94 9.07
N SER A 7 29.59 -12.49 8.12
CA SER A 7 29.25 -11.75 6.91
C SER A 7 28.19 -10.74 7.29
N GLU A 8 28.58 -9.46 7.37
CA GLU A 8 27.67 -8.32 7.39
C GLU A 8 26.81 -8.34 6.12
N LYS A 9 25.68 -9.05 6.17
CA LYS A 9 24.52 -8.67 5.37
C LYS A 9 23.82 -7.56 6.14
N GLU A 10 24.39 -6.36 6.09
CA GLU A 10 23.61 -5.16 6.38
C GLU A 10 22.51 -5.10 5.31
N SER A 11 21.29 -5.48 5.70
CA SER A 11 20.11 -4.91 5.08
C SER A 11 20.29 -3.40 5.19
N GLN A 12 20.48 -2.70 4.08
CA GLN A 12 20.33 -1.25 4.03
C GLN A 12 18.86 -0.93 4.37
N GLU A 13 18.54 -0.92 5.65
CA GLU A 13 17.23 -0.56 6.15
C GLU A 13 17.05 0.92 5.83
N LYS A 14 16.12 1.21 4.93
CA LYS A 14 15.93 2.57 4.46
C LYS A 14 15.24 3.38 5.54
N PHE A 15 15.84 4.51 5.86
CA PHE A 15 15.17 5.56 6.59
C PHE A 15 14.26 6.37 5.66
N ALA A 16 13.13 6.82 6.19
CA ALA A 16 12.21 7.72 5.52
C ALA A 16 11.71 8.78 6.51
N GLN A 17 11.45 9.97 5.97
CA GLN A 17 10.93 11.08 6.75
C GLN A 17 9.48 10.82 7.11
N GLY A 18 9.20 10.78 8.41
CA GLY A 18 7.86 10.63 8.94
C GLY A 18 7.61 11.50 10.16
N ASN A 19 6.34 11.58 10.55
CA ASN A 19 5.93 12.17 11.83
C ASN A 19 5.44 11.06 12.75
N LEU A 20 5.75 11.21 14.04
CA LEU A 20 5.17 10.39 15.09
C LEU A 20 3.79 10.95 15.45
N ILE A 21 2.78 10.10 15.41
CA ILE A 21 1.42 10.39 15.88
C ILE A 21 1.18 9.56 17.12
N SER A 22 0.83 10.22 18.23
CA SER A 22 0.35 9.56 19.45
C SER A 22 -1.18 9.59 19.46
N PHE A 23 -1.77 8.55 20.01
CA PHE A 23 -3.22 8.40 20.16
C PHE A 23 -3.60 8.40 21.64
N VAL A 24 -4.85 8.79 21.93
CA VAL A 24 -5.40 8.79 23.30
C VAL A 24 -5.36 7.39 23.94
N SER A 25 -5.41 6.34 23.12
CA SER A 25 -5.22 4.94 23.53
C SER A 25 -3.84 4.65 24.15
N GLY A 26 -2.85 5.54 23.95
CA GLY A 26 -1.44 5.35 24.30
C GLY A 26 -0.63 4.66 23.21
N LYS A 27 -1.25 4.29 22.09
CA LYS A 27 -0.56 3.76 20.91
C LYS A 27 0.13 4.91 20.15
N TYR A 28 1.12 4.55 19.33
CA TYR A 28 1.76 5.51 18.44
C TYR A 28 2.03 4.92 17.06
N PHE A 29 1.97 5.77 16.04
CA PHE A 29 2.20 5.40 14.65
C PHE A 29 3.21 6.35 14.03
N ILE A 30 4.06 5.82 13.16
CA ILE A 30 4.96 6.62 12.33
C ILE A 30 4.40 6.66 10.92
N LEU A 31 4.08 7.86 10.43
CA LEU A 31 3.52 8.05 9.09
C LEU A 31 4.47 8.79 8.17
N ASP A 32 4.50 8.40 6.90
CA ASP A 32 5.23 9.14 5.86
C ASP A 32 4.71 10.57 5.77
N LYS A 33 5.60 11.55 5.59
CA LYS A 33 5.22 12.96 5.48
C LYS A 33 4.19 13.22 4.37
N ASN A 34 4.13 12.38 3.34
CA ASN A 34 3.18 12.46 2.22
C ASN A 34 2.06 11.43 2.32
N ALA A 35 1.92 10.73 3.45
CA ALA A 35 0.82 9.82 3.69
C ALA A 35 -0.50 10.58 3.52
N LYS A 36 -1.43 9.95 2.81
CA LYS A 36 -2.80 10.45 2.76
C LYS A 36 -3.57 9.71 3.82
N ILE A 37 -4.23 10.45 4.69
CA ILE A 37 -4.83 9.91 5.90
C ILE A 37 -6.34 10.06 5.78
N ARG A 38 -7.05 9.05 6.25
CA ARG A 38 -8.50 9.06 6.32
C ARG A 38 -8.90 9.54 7.69
N SER A 39 -9.58 10.68 7.74
CA SER A 39 -10.12 11.23 8.98
C SER A 39 -11.63 11.03 8.99
N ILE A 40 -12.17 10.77 10.17
CA ILE A 40 -13.60 10.66 10.41
C ILE A 40 -14.07 11.97 11.02
N ARG A 41 -15.13 12.53 10.46
CA ARG A 41 -15.71 13.81 10.88
C ARG A 41 -17.22 13.73 10.90
N LEU A 42 -17.83 14.60 11.69
CA LEU A 42 -19.26 14.83 11.62
C LEU A 42 -19.62 15.55 10.32
N ASN A 43 -20.72 15.12 9.70
CA ASN A 43 -21.29 15.80 8.55
C ASN A 43 -22.03 17.07 8.99
N ILE A 44 -21.31 18.20 9.06
CA ILE A 44 -21.88 19.48 9.50
C ILE A 44 -22.95 20.02 8.52
N SER A 45 -22.99 19.51 7.28
CA SER A 45 -23.97 19.95 6.28
C SER A 45 -25.37 19.37 6.47
N ASN A 46 -25.50 18.30 7.26
CA ASN A 46 -26.76 17.62 7.52
C ASN A 46 -27.08 17.68 9.02
N ILE A 47 -27.45 18.87 9.51
CA ILE A 47 -27.61 19.22 10.95
C ILE A 47 -28.59 18.29 11.71
N LEU A 48 -29.45 17.54 10.99
CA LEU A 48 -30.46 16.66 11.57
C LEU A 48 -29.96 15.24 11.87
N GLU A 49 -28.86 14.80 11.27
CA GLU A 49 -28.29 13.47 11.48
C GLU A 49 -26.81 13.64 11.84
N ASN A 50 -26.41 13.21 13.03
CA ASN A 50 -25.02 13.13 13.48
C ASN A 50 -24.25 12.07 12.67
N GLU A 51 -24.24 12.21 11.35
CA GLU A 51 -23.68 11.26 10.40
C GLU A 51 -22.15 11.40 10.38
N LEU A 52 -21.44 10.29 10.50
CA LEU A 52 -20.00 10.26 10.35
C LEU A 52 -19.63 10.13 8.86
N ILE A 53 -18.65 10.91 8.42
CA ILE A 53 -18.12 10.89 7.06
C ILE A 53 -16.61 10.67 7.07
N VAL A 54 -16.11 10.11 5.96
CA VAL A 54 -14.68 9.89 5.75
C VAL A 54 -14.12 10.95 4.80
N GLU A 55 -13.17 11.72 5.28
CA GLU A 55 -12.44 12.70 4.49
C GLU A 55 -11.00 12.25 4.23
N LYS A 56 -10.41 12.79 3.16
CA LYS A 56 -9.01 12.55 2.83
C LYS A 56 -8.18 13.78 3.18
N LEU A 57 -7.38 13.66 4.22
CA LEU A 57 -6.50 14.74 4.68
C LEU A 57 -5.03 14.43 4.37
N LYS A 58 -4.24 15.49 4.31
CA LYS A 58 -2.78 15.38 4.37
C LYS A 58 -2.36 15.40 5.83
N LEU A 59 -1.20 14.81 6.13
CA LEU A 59 -0.65 14.76 7.48
C LEU A 59 -0.55 16.14 8.15
N ASN A 60 -0.15 17.16 7.41
CA ASN A 60 -0.03 18.54 7.90
C ASN A 60 -1.38 19.26 8.11
N SER A 61 -2.50 18.61 7.83
CA SER A 61 -3.85 19.12 8.08
C SER A 61 -4.53 18.45 9.26
N LEU A 62 -3.85 17.50 9.91
CA LEU A 62 -4.34 16.82 11.10
C LEU A 62 -3.96 17.59 12.36
N HIS A 63 -4.83 17.55 13.36
CA HIS A 63 -4.65 18.20 14.65
C HIS A 63 -4.99 17.22 15.78
N SER A 64 -4.60 17.58 17.00
CA SER A 64 -5.09 16.91 18.22
C SER A 64 -6.63 16.91 18.23
N GLY A 65 -7.22 15.79 18.61
CA GLY A 65 -8.67 15.56 18.63
C GLY A 65 -9.27 15.08 17.29
N ASP A 66 -8.52 15.07 16.18
CA ASP A 66 -9.02 14.45 14.95
C ASP A 66 -9.10 12.92 15.12
N TRP A 67 -10.22 12.33 14.70
CA TRP A 67 -10.35 10.88 14.56
C TRP A 67 -9.77 10.43 13.21
N ILE A 68 -8.95 9.39 13.22
CA ILE A 68 -8.40 8.80 12.00
C ILE A 68 -8.71 7.32 11.91
N LEU A 69 -8.85 6.85 10.68
CA LEU A 69 -9.05 5.45 10.37
C LEU A 69 -7.71 4.75 10.10
N ILE A 70 -7.48 3.68 10.84
CA ILE A 70 -6.30 2.83 10.81
C ILE A 70 -6.73 1.42 10.40
N LYS A 71 -5.94 0.73 9.58
CA LYS A 71 -6.20 -0.68 9.24
C LYS A 71 -5.41 -1.58 10.19
N SER A 72 -6.04 -2.58 10.81
CA SER A 72 -5.37 -3.45 11.81
C SER A 72 -4.22 -4.24 11.21
N GLU A 73 -4.45 -4.87 10.06
CA GLU A 73 -3.46 -5.62 9.32
C GLU A 73 -3.69 -5.41 7.82
N SER A 74 -2.60 -5.31 7.06
CA SER A 74 -2.69 -5.46 5.62
C SER A 74 -3.08 -6.90 5.34
N ASP A 75 -4.37 -7.18 5.23
CA ASP A 75 -4.79 -8.31 4.42
C ASP A 75 -4.29 -7.99 3.00
N GLU A 76 -3.05 -8.42 2.71
CA GLU A 76 -2.34 -8.16 1.45
C GLU A 76 -3.16 -8.67 0.26
N ASN A 77 -4.10 -9.56 0.56
CA ASN A 77 -5.01 -10.14 -0.38
C ASN A 77 -6.35 -9.41 -0.50
N LEU A 78 -6.66 -8.36 0.27
CA LEU A 78 -7.97 -7.71 0.20
C LEU A 78 -8.27 -7.15 -1.21
N ILE A 79 -7.34 -6.35 -1.75
CA ILE A 79 -7.48 -5.80 -3.11
C ILE A 79 -7.50 -6.92 -4.14
N VAL A 80 -6.73 -7.98 -3.93
CA VAL A 80 -6.66 -9.16 -4.81
C VAL A 80 -7.99 -9.91 -4.81
N ASN A 81 -8.56 -10.17 -3.65
CA ASN A 81 -9.81 -10.90 -3.45
C ASN A 81 -10.98 -10.11 -4.05
N GLU A 82 -11.08 -8.81 -3.78
CA GLU A 82 -12.09 -7.97 -4.40
C GLU A 82 -11.89 -7.89 -5.92
N ALA A 83 -10.66 -7.80 -6.41
CA ALA A 83 -10.40 -7.81 -7.85
C ALA A 83 -10.79 -9.15 -8.52
N LYS A 84 -10.57 -10.29 -7.84
CA LYS A 84 -11.05 -11.61 -8.30
C LYS A 84 -12.57 -11.67 -8.37
N LYS A 85 -13.29 -11.09 -7.39
CA LYS A 85 -14.76 -10.99 -7.42
C LYS A 85 -15.24 -10.19 -8.63
N ILE A 86 -14.54 -9.10 -9.00
CA ILE A 86 -14.90 -8.24 -10.15
C ILE A 86 -14.65 -8.94 -11.49
N ILE A 87 -13.45 -9.49 -11.69
CA ILE A 87 -13.03 -10.00 -13.01
C ILE A 87 -13.34 -11.50 -13.21
N GLY A 88 -13.64 -12.22 -12.13
CA GLY A 88 -13.70 -13.66 -12.08
C GLY A 88 -12.34 -14.28 -11.76
N GLU A 89 -12.31 -15.18 -10.77
CA GLU A 89 -11.06 -15.75 -10.24
C GLU A 89 -10.22 -16.47 -11.31
N HIS A 90 -10.85 -17.28 -12.17
CA HIS A 90 -10.14 -17.95 -13.28
C HIS A 90 -9.47 -16.97 -14.24
N LYS A 91 -10.15 -15.87 -14.61
CA LYS A 91 -9.58 -14.84 -15.49
C LYS A 91 -8.43 -14.10 -14.79
N TYR A 92 -8.59 -13.81 -13.50
CA TYR A 92 -7.55 -13.19 -12.70
C TYR A 92 -6.26 -14.03 -12.72
N TYR A 93 -6.37 -15.32 -12.43
CA TYR A 93 -5.20 -16.20 -12.44
C TYR A 93 -4.60 -16.33 -13.84
N HIS A 94 -5.42 -16.43 -14.89
CA HIS A 94 -4.92 -16.46 -16.27
C HIS A 94 -4.08 -15.21 -16.60
N TYR A 95 -4.54 -14.01 -16.23
CA TYR A 95 -3.75 -12.80 -16.41
C TYR A 95 -2.50 -12.79 -15.53
N LEU A 96 -2.60 -13.30 -14.31
CA LEU A 96 -1.47 -13.34 -13.37
C LEU A 96 -0.36 -14.23 -13.89
N GLU A 97 -0.68 -15.37 -14.50
CA GLU A 97 0.31 -16.26 -15.14
C GLU A 97 1.05 -15.54 -16.27
N ASN A 98 0.36 -14.78 -17.11
CA ASN A 98 1.02 -13.96 -18.13
C ASN A 98 1.97 -12.92 -17.52
N VAL A 99 1.58 -12.27 -16.42
CA VAL A 99 2.45 -11.32 -15.70
C VAL A 99 3.67 -12.01 -15.10
N LYS A 100 3.52 -13.23 -14.56
CA LYS A 100 4.62 -14.00 -13.99
C LYS A 100 5.69 -14.36 -15.03
N LEU A 101 5.33 -14.52 -16.31
CA LEU A 101 6.29 -14.84 -17.37
C LEU A 101 7.42 -13.81 -17.46
N TYR A 102 7.11 -12.53 -17.58
CA TYR A 102 8.17 -11.52 -17.69
C TYR A 102 8.92 -11.32 -16.38
N LYS A 103 8.25 -11.46 -15.24
CA LYS A 103 8.90 -11.35 -13.92
C LYS A 103 9.93 -12.44 -13.72
N LYS A 104 9.60 -13.67 -14.10
CA LYS A 104 10.53 -14.79 -14.10
C LYS A 104 11.71 -14.55 -15.04
N ALA A 105 11.46 -14.11 -16.27
CA ALA A 105 12.52 -13.77 -17.22
C ALA A 105 13.41 -12.62 -16.73
N LEU A 106 12.84 -11.61 -16.08
CA LEU A 106 13.59 -10.49 -15.49
C LEU A 106 14.45 -10.93 -14.31
N LEU A 107 13.92 -11.82 -13.46
CA LEU A 107 14.65 -12.44 -12.36
C LEU A 107 15.83 -13.27 -12.89
N GLU A 108 15.59 -14.13 -13.87
CA GLU A 108 16.61 -14.95 -14.52
C GLU A 108 17.68 -14.07 -15.17
N LYS A 109 17.29 -12.98 -15.82
CA LYS A 109 18.23 -12.01 -16.39
C LYS A 109 19.10 -11.35 -15.31
N SER A 110 18.52 -11.05 -14.15
CA SER A 110 19.24 -10.41 -13.05
C SER A 110 20.40 -11.25 -12.49
N THR A 111 20.33 -12.58 -12.59
CA THR A 111 21.39 -13.47 -12.08
C THR A 111 22.65 -13.46 -12.94
N GLN A 112 22.58 -12.91 -14.15
CA GLN A 112 23.73 -12.72 -15.04
C GLN A 112 24.63 -11.56 -14.58
N PHE A 113 24.21 -10.78 -13.59
CA PHE A 113 24.93 -9.62 -13.08
C PHE A 113 25.44 -9.90 -11.66
N LYS A 114 26.59 -9.28 -11.33
CA LYS A 114 27.22 -9.40 -10.01
C LYS A 114 26.26 -9.02 -8.87
N ASN A 115 25.42 -8.01 -9.08
CA ASN A 115 24.42 -7.54 -8.14
C ASN A 115 23.32 -6.72 -8.85
N LEU A 116 22.28 -6.35 -8.12
CA LEU A 116 21.15 -5.59 -8.67
C LEU A 116 21.53 -4.17 -9.11
N GLU A 117 22.57 -3.55 -8.55
CA GLU A 117 23.02 -2.22 -8.99
C GLU A 117 23.64 -2.30 -10.38
N ALA A 118 24.45 -3.33 -10.65
CA ALA A 118 24.99 -3.61 -11.98
C ALA A 118 23.87 -3.89 -12.99
N PHE A 119 22.85 -4.66 -12.59
CA PHE A 119 21.70 -4.93 -13.45
C PHE A 119 20.87 -3.67 -13.73
N LYS A 120 20.61 -2.83 -12.72
CA LYS A 120 19.96 -1.53 -12.89
C LYS A 120 20.73 -0.66 -13.89
N ASN A 121 22.05 -0.59 -13.77
CA ASN A 121 22.88 0.21 -14.68
C ASN A 121 22.81 -0.31 -16.12
N ASP A 122 22.70 -1.63 -16.32
CA ASP A 122 22.47 -2.23 -17.63
C ASP A 122 21.09 -1.86 -18.20
N LEU A 123 20.03 -1.93 -17.40
CA LEU A 123 18.68 -1.51 -17.81
C LEU A 123 18.66 -0.03 -18.24
N LEU A 124 19.31 0.86 -17.48
CA LEU A 124 19.43 2.28 -17.82
C LEU A 124 20.16 2.51 -19.15
N LYS A 125 21.25 1.77 -19.42
CA LYS A 125 21.97 1.83 -20.70
C LYS A 125 21.10 1.39 -21.88
N ASN A 126 20.13 0.52 -21.64
CA ASN A 126 19.16 0.05 -22.63
C ASN A 126 17.87 0.91 -22.66
N GLY A 127 17.89 2.12 -22.07
CA GLY A 127 16.77 3.06 -22.11
C GLY A 127 15.62 2.76 -21.15
N ILE A 128 15.76 1.77 -20.26
CA ILE A 128 14.75 1.40 -19.27
C ILE A 128 14.97 2.24 -18.01
N ASN A 129 14.21 3.34 -17.92
CA ASN A 129 14.33 4.28 -16.80
C ASN A 129 13.70 3.75 -15.51
N LEU A 130 14.49 3.73 -14.44
CA LEU A 130 14.04 3.42 -13.08
C LEU A 130 14.78 4.27 -12.05
N LYS A 131 14.11 4.56 -10.93
CA LYS A 131 14.63 5.47 -9.90
C LYS A 131 15.78 4.84 -9.09
N ASP A 132 15.59 3.60 -8.64
CA ASP A 132 16.52 2.92 -7.74
C ASP A 132 16.41 1.39 -7.82
N VAL A 133 17.32 0.69 -7.14
CA VAL A 133 17.32 -0.78 -7.06
C VAL A 133 16.04 -1.33 -6.41
N ASN A 134 15.38 -0.57 -5.54
CA ASN A 134 14.12 -1.03 -4.95
C ASN A 134 13.02 -1.10 -6.00
N THR A 135 12.95 -0.13 -6.91
CA THR A 135 12.04 -0.17 -8.05
C THR A 135 12.26 -1.44 -8.88
N LEU A 136 13.52 -1.84 -9.08
CA LEU A 136 13.86 -3.09 -9.76
C LEU A 136 13.40 -4.32 -8.96
N LYS A 137 13.59 -4.34 -7.64
CA LYS A 137 13.09 -5.42 -6.77
C LYS A 137 11.57 -5.57 -6.91
N THR A 138 10.80 -4.48 -6.88
CA THR A 138 9.34 -4.56 -7.00
C THR A 138 8.85 -5.00 -8.39
N TRP A 139 9.67 -4.81 -9.43
CA TRP A 139 9.39 -5.34 -10.77
C TRP A 139 9.64 -6.84 -10.87
N ILE A 140 10.64 -7.33 -10.14
CA ILE A 140 10.98 -8.75 -10.05
C ILE A 140 9.98 -9.50 -9.16
N THR A 141 9.52 -8.89 -8.05
CA THR A 141 8.45 -9.44 -7.19
C THR A 141 7.06 -9.13 -7.75
N LEU A 142 6.00 -9.69 -7.17
CA LEU A 142 4.61 -9.43 -7.60
C LEU A 142 4.05 -8.07 -7.12
N GLU A 143 4.84 -7.26 -6.41
CA GLU A 143 4.40 -5.96 -5.90
C GLU A 143 4.04 -4.96 -7.01
N THR A 144 4.82 -4.91 -8.09
CA THR A 144 4.50 -4.06 -9.25
C THR A 144 3.98 -4.90 -10.41
N ILE A 145 2.66 -4.96 -10.57
CA ILE A 145 2.04 -5.70 -11.69
C ILE A 145 2.40 -5.10 -13.05
N LYS A 146 2.28 -3.77 -13.18
CA LYS A 146 2.48 -3.03 -14.43
C LYS A 146 3.43 -1.85 -14.25
N PRO A 147 4.75 -2.03 -14.47
CA PRO A 147 5.68 -0.91 -14.61
C PRO A 147 5.24 0.03 -15.73
N LYS A 148 5.56 1.33 -15.60
CA LYS A 148 5.30 2.30 -16.69
C LYS A 148 6.05 1.93 -17.97
N VAL A 149 7.27 1.41 -17.81
CA VAL A 149 8.18 1.00 -18.89
C VAL A 149 8.07 -0.50 -19.21
N LEU A 150 6.87 -1.10 -19.03
CA LEU A 150 6.69 -2.54 -19.22
C LEU A 150 7.02 -2.98 -20.66
N PHE A 151 6.67 -2.19 -21.68
CA PHE A 151 6.96 -2.57 -23.06
C PHE A 151 8.46 -2.62 -23.35
N GLU A 152 9.21 -1.68 -22.82
CA GLU A 152 10.66 -1.57 -22.94
C GLU A 152 11.33 -2.75 -22.23
N ILE A 153 10.85 -3.12 -21.04
CA ILE A 153 11.30 -4.33 -20.33
C ILE A 153 11.08 -5.58 -21.18
N LEU A 154 9.89 -5.74 -21.78
CA LEU A 154 9.57 -6.92 -22.58
C LEU A 154 10.38 -6.98 -23.89
N ALA A 155 10.69 -5.82 -24.48
CA ALA A 155 11.57 -5.72 -25.64
C ALA A 155 13.01 -6.11 -25.28
N TYR A 156 13.54 -5.60 -24.18
CA TYR A 156 14.87 -5.94 -23.67
C TYR A 156 15.01 -7.44 -23.35
N LEU A 157 13.95 -8.08 -22.87
CA LEU A 157 13.89 -9.52 -22.61
C LEU A 157 13.60 -10.36 -23.87
N ASN A 158 13.55 -9.75 -25.07
CA ASN A 158 13.35 -10.42 -26.36
C ASN A 158 12.05 -11.24 -26.46
N PHE A 159 10.96 -10.81 -25.83
CA PHE A 159 9.66 -11.45 -26.03
C PHE A 159 9.13 -11.22 -27.46
N SER A 160 8.39 -12.19 -28.01
CA SER A 160 7.70 -12.02 -29.30
C SER A 160 6.63 -10.92 -29.21
N ASP A 161 6.25 -10.30 -30.34
CA ASP A 161 5.25 -9.22 -30.32
C ASP A 161 3.87 -9.69 -29.85
N VAL A 162 3.52 -10.94 -30.14
CA VAL A 162 2.29 -11.57 -29.62
C VAL A 162 2.38 -11.70 -28.10
N SER A 163 3.49 -12.22 -27.57
CA SER A 163 3.71 -12.35 -26.12
C SER A 163 3.73 -10.98 -25.43
N LYS A 164 4.38 -9.97 -26.02
CA LYS A 164 4.40 -8.60 -25.51
C LYS A 164 2.99 -8.05 -25.32
N LYS A 165 2.14 -8.18 -26.34
CA LYS A 165 0.74 -7.74 -26.31
C LYS A 165 -0.06 -8.47 -25.22
N ASN A 166 0.08 -9.79 -25.13
CA ASN A 166 -0.64 -10.60 -24.14
C ASN A 166 -0.26 -10.21 -22.70
N ILE A 167 1.04 -10.10 -22.42
CA ILE A 167 1.54 -9.72 -21.09
C ILE A 167 1.11 -8.30 -20.74
N PHE A 168 1.25 -7.36 -21.67
CA PHE A 168 0.86 -5.97 -21.43
C PHE A 168 -0.65 -5.83 -21.15
N ASN A 169 -1.49 -6.52 -21.92
CA ASN A 169 -2.94 -6.51 -21.73
C ASN A 169 -3.32 -7.16 -20.39
N ALA A 170 -2.72 -8.30 -20.05
CA ALA A 170 -2.93 -8.95 -18.75
C ALA A 170 -2.55 -8.03 -17.58
N ALA A 171 -1.37 -7.41 -17.62
CA ALA A 171 -0.92 -6.46 -16.60
C ALA A 171 -1.83 -5.24 -16.51
N LYS A 172 -2.33 -4.74 -17.66
CA LYS A 172 -3.29 -3.63 -17.73
C LYS A 172 -4.62 -4.01 -17.08
N GLU A 173 -5.17 -5.18 -17.36
CA GLU A 173 -6.44 -5.63 -16.78
C GLU A 173 -6.33 -5.85 -15.28
N ILE A 174 -5.28 -6.53 -14.79
CA ILE A 174 -5.08 -6.68 -13.34
C ILE A 174 -4.99 -5.32 -12.65
N ASN A 175 -4.13 -4.42 -13.16
CA ASN A 175 -3.94 -3.10 -12.54
C ASN A 175 -5.22 -2.27 -12.54
N LYS A 176 -6.01 -2.32 -13.62
CA LYS A 176 -7.32 -1.66 -13.70
C LYS A 176 -8.28 -2.19 -12.63
N ASN A 177 -8.35 -3.51 -12.47
CA ASN A 177 -9.26 -4.15 -11.51
C ASN A 177 -8.79 -3.98 -10.07
N HIS A 178 -7.49 -3.92 -9.80
CA HIS A 178 -6.95 -3.53 -8.48
C HIS A 178 -7.34 -2.10 -8.10
N ILE A 179 -7.26 -1.16 -9.04
CA ILE A 179 -7.70 0.23 -8.80
C ILE A 179 -9.21 0.27 -8.52
N LEU A 180 -10.01 -0.47 -9.29
CA LEU A 180 -11.46 -0.54 -9.09
C LEU A 180 -11.82 -1.18 -7.74
N ALA A 181 -11.17 -2.30 -7.39
CA ALA A 181 -11.30 -2.96 -6.10
C ALA A 181 -11.01 -1.98 -4.95
N GLY A 182 -9.90 -1.23 -5.03
CA GLY A 182 -9.58 -0.19 -4.04
C GLY A 182 -10.68 0.86 -3.88
N LYS A 183 -11.31 1.29 -4.98
CA LYS A 183 -12.45 2.23 -4.93
C LYS A 183 -13.68 1.61 -4.26
N LEU A 184 -14.03 0.38 -4.61
CA LEU A 184 -15.18 -0.32 -4.01
C LEU A 184 -14.98 -0.63 -2.52
N ILE A 185 -13.74 -0.93 -2.11
CA ILE A 185 -13.36 -1.06 -0.70
C ILE A 185 -13.63 0.25 0.04
N LEU A 186 -13.13 1.37 -0.50
CA LEU A 186 -13.33 2.68 0.12
C LEU A 186 -14.80 3.12 0.16
N GLN A 187 -15.57 2.81 -0.88
CA GLN A 187 -16.99 3.14 -0.93
C GLN A 187 -17.76 2.40 0.17
N LYS A 188 -17.62 1.07 0.25
CA LYS A 188 -18.29 0.28 1.30
C LYS A 188 -17.84 0.69 2.70
N LEU A 189 -16.55 0.97 2.89
CA LEU A 189 -16.03 1.46 4.16
C LEU A 189 -16.67 2.79 4.57
N SER A 190 -16.88 3.70 3.61
CA SER A 190 -17.56 4.97 3.86
C SER A 190 -19.04 4.75 4.19
N GLU A 191 -19.72 3.83 3.51
CA GLU A 191 -21.11 3.43 3.82
C GLU A 191 -21.22 2.82 5.22
N ASN A 192 -20.30 1.94 5.61
CA ASN A 192 -20.26 1.37 6.96
C ASN A 192 -20.08 2.45 8.03
N ILE A 193 -19.19 3.43 7.80
CA ILE A 193 -18.96 4.54 8.73
C ILE A 193 -20.19 5.44 8.86
N LYS A 194 -20.89 5.73 7.75
CA LYS A 194 -22.14 6.50 7.76
C LYS A 194 -23.24 5.82 8.57
N ASN A 195 -23.25 4.49 8.62
CA ASN A 195 -24.23 3.69 9.35
C ASN A 195 -23.89 3.51 10.84
N ILE A 196 -22.74 4.01 11.31
CA ILE A 196 -22.38 3.97 12.73
C ILE A 196 -23.32 4.90 13.50
N ASN A 197 -23.93 4.39 14.57
CA ASN A 197 -24.66 5.24 15.52
C ASN A 197 -23.65 6.12 16.27
N TYR A 198 -23.82 7.43 16.14
CA TYR A 198 -22.89 8.41 16.72
C TYR A 198 -22.77 8.32 18.25
N ASN A 199 -23.86 8.07 18.96
CA ASN A 199 -23.81 7.98 20.43
C ASN A 199 -23.06 6.72 20.87
N ASP A 200 -23.31 5.60 20.19
CA ASP A 200 -22.58 4.35 20.45
C ASP A 200 -21.10 4.52 20.14
N PHE A 201 -20.77 5.20 19.03
CA PHE A 201 -19.40 5.55 18.68
C PHE A 201 -18.71 6.38 19.77
N LEU A 202 -19.34 7.44 20.26
CA LEU A 202 -18.77 8.28 21.32
C LEU A 202 -18.57 7.50 22.63
N ASN A 203 -19.53 6.66 23.01
CA ASN A 203 -19.43 5.84 24.21
C ASN A 203 -18.25 4.86 24.12
N GLU A 204 -18.14 4.16 22.99
CA GLU A 204 -17.04 3.22 22.73
C GLU A 204 -15.68 3.94 22.74
N MET A 205 -15.58 5.10 22.08
CA MET A 205 -14.36 5.92 22.08
C MET A 205 -14.01 6.42 23.49
N ALA A 206 -14.99 6.77 24.32
CA ALA A 206 -14.75 7.22 25.69
C ALA A 206 -14.29 6.09 26.62
N GLU A 207 -14.86 4.89 26.48
CA GLU A 207 -14.55 3.72 27.32
C GLU A 207 -13.26 3.04 26.89
N ASN A 208 -13.12 2.76 25.59
CA ASN A 208 -12.06 1.91 25.04
C ASN A 208 -10.95 2.70 24.34
N LYS A 209 -11.13 4.01 24.12
CA LYS A 209 -10.18 4.91 23.46
C LYS A 209 -9.88 4.58 22.00
N GLU A 210 -10.62 3.61 21.45
CA GLU A 210 -10.62 3.20 20.07
C GLU A 210 -11.99 2.65 19.70
N TYR A 211 -12.37 2.75 18.43
CA TYR A 211 -13.54 2.07 17.89
C TYR A 211 -13.11 1.02 16.88
N ILE A 212 -13.57 -0.22 17.06
CA ILE A 212 -13.27 -1.32 16.16
C ILE A 212 -14.39 -1.43 15.13
N LEU A 213 -14.06 -1.15 13.88
CA LEU A 213 -14.96 -1.35 12.75
C LEU A 213 -14.62 -2.67 12.05
N GLU A 214 -15.41 -3.70 12.35
CA GLU A 214 -15.38 -4.95 11.62
C GLU A 214 -16.16 -4.83 10.31
N THR A 215 -15.57 -5.31 9.22
CA THR A 215 -16.25 -5.34 7.93
C THR A 215 -16.26 -6.77 7.41
N GLU A 216 -17.46 -7.32 7.16
CA GLU A 216 -17.68 -8.73 6.77
C GLU A 216 -16.77 -9.21 5.62
N ASP A 217 -16.37 -8.27 4.75
CA ASP A 217 -15.61 -8.53 3.53
C ASP A 217 -14.16 -8.01 3.57
N LYS A 218 -13.78 -7.09 4.48
CA LYS A 218 -12.70 -6.11 4.21
C LYS A 218 -11.66 -5.91 5.32
N GLY A 219 -11.71 -6.75 6.35
CA GLY A 219 -10.78 -6.73 7.48
C GLY A 219 -11.23 -5.78 8.59
N THR A 220 -10.39 -5.69 9.61
CA THR A 220 -10.66 -4.88 10.80
C THR A 220 -10.00 -3.51 10.65
N PHE A 221 -10.78 -2.46 10.90
CA PHE A 221 -10.29 -1.10 10.97
C PHE A 221 -10.45 -0.58 12.40
N PHE A 222 -9.52 0.26 12.82
CA PHE A 222 -9.58 0.98 14.08
C PHE A 222 -9.80 2.45 13.80
N ILE A 223 -10.59 3.09 14.63
CA ILE A 223 -10.70 4.55 14.67
C ILE A 223 -10.06 4.97 15.98
N GLU A 224 -9.07 5.86 15.89
CA GLU A 224 -8.36 6.37 17.06
C GLU A 224 -8.35 7.91 17.02
N GLU A 225 -8.36 8.52 18.21
CA GLU A 225 -8.24 9.96 18.39
C GLU A 225 -6.78 10.37 18.54
N ILE A 226 -6.35 11.36 17.75
CA ILE A 226 -5.00 11.90 17.83
C ILE A 226 -4.83 12.67 19.13
N GLU A 227 -3.87 12.26 19.94
CA GLU A 227 -3.45 13.00 21.13
C GLU A 227 -2.52 14.16 20.75
N PHE A 228 -1.42 13.86 20.04
CA PHE A 228 -0.51 14.86 19.51
C PHE A 228 0.28 14.35 18.29
N ILE A 229 0.83 15.30 17.53
CA ILE A 229 1.69 15.03 16.37
C ILE A 229 3.05 15.67 16.61
N VAL A 230 4.11 14.88 16.56
CA VAL A 230 5.48 15.40 16.61
C VAL A 230 5.94 15.72 15.21
N GLU A 231 5.95 17.01 14.86
CA GLU A 231 6.33 17.50 13.53
C GLU A 231 7.84 17.45 13.25
N LYS A 232 8.65 16.93 14.18
CA LYS A 232 10.07 16.65 13.90
C LYS A 232 10.13 15.49 12.90
N THR A 233 10.36 15.84 11.64
CA THR A 233 10.58 14.86 10.57
C THR A 233 11.87 14.13 10.86
N ASN A 234 11.76 13.02 11.57
CA ASN A 234 12.88 12.15 11.87
C ASN A 234 13.00 11.10 10.77
N GLU A 235 14.20 10.60 10.60
CA GLU A 235 14.47 9.45 9.77
C GLU A 235 14.09 8.18 10.54
N PHE A 236 13.01 7.51 10.09
CA PHE A 236 12.54 6.25 10.66
C PHE A 236 12.78 5.11 9.71
N LEU A 237 13.06 3.92 10.22
CA LEU A 237 13.15 2.73 9.38
C LEU A 237 11.81 2.48 8.71
N LYS A 238 11.82 2.23 7.41
CA LYS A 238 10.59 2.03 6.63
C LYS A 238 9.73 0.86 7.14
N LYS A 239 10.33 -0.09 7.85
CA LYS A 239 9.63 -1.22 8.49
C LYS A 239 8.83 -0.79 9.72
N ASP A 240 9.25 0.28 10.38
CA ASP A 240 8.60 0.87 11.56
C ASP A 240 7.51 1.89 11.16
N MET A 241 7.42 2.21 9.86
CA MET A 241 6.37 3.07 9.33
C MET A 241 5.09 2.28 9.11
N ASN A 242 4.02 2.74 9.74
CA ASN A 242 2.72 2.13 9.59
C ASN A 242 2.07 2.60 8.28
N LYS A 243 1.57 1.65 7.49
CA LYS A 243 0.86 1.95 6.24
C LYS A 243 -0.59 2.29 6.55
N LEU A 244 -0.95 3.57 6.44
CA LEU A 244 -2.35 3.99 6.35
C LEU A 244 -2.81 4.01 4.88
N PHE A 245 -4.09 3.68 4.64
CA PHE A 245 -4.70 3.53 3.30
C PHE A 245 -5.37 4.81 2.77
#